data_AF-A0AAV2IU01-F1
#
_entry.id   AF-A0AAV2IU01-F1
#
_cell.length_a   1.000
_cell.length_b   1.000
_cell.length_c   1.000
_cell.angle_alpha   90.00
_cell.angle_beta   90.00
_cell.angle_gamma   90.00
#
_symmetry.space_group_name_H-M   'P 1'
#
loop_
_entity.id
_entity.type
_entity.pdbx_description
1 polymer ?
#
loop_
_entity_poly.entity_id
_entity_poly.type
_entity_poly.pdbx_seq_one_letter_code
_entity_poly.pdbx_strand_id
1 'polypeptide(L)'
;MVFVHARNETVRTAFTLIDLAKNRGNISLFAAEQKKSRQISKSRNKQLREMFAEGFGIHHAGMLRQDRNLVERYFSEGHIKVLVCTATLAWGVNLPAHAVIIKGTQIYDAKRGSFVDLGILDVMQIFGRAGRPQFDTFGHGTI
;
A
#
# COMPACT_ATOMS: atom_id res chain seq x y z
N MET A 1 -4.48 2.37 3.18
CA MET A 1 -3.48 1.30 2.95
C MET A 1 -4.19 -0.02 2.73
N VAL A 2 -3.66 -0.86 1.84
CA VAL A 2 -4.14 -2.22 1.60
C VAL A 2 -3.01 -3.19 1.89
N PHE A 3 -3.21 -4.06 2.87
CA PHE A 3 -2.24 -5.06 3.29
C PHE A 3 -2.50 -6.38 2.59
N VAL A 4 -1.43 -6.95 2.03
CA VAL A 4 -1.42 -8.23 1.33
C VAL A 4 -0.28 -9.11 1.86
N HIS A 5 -0.30 -10.40 1.52
CA HIS A 5 0.59 -11.38 2.16
C HIS A 5 1.77 -11.82 1.30
N ALA A 6 1.81 -11.41 0.03
CA ALA A 6 2.93 -11.70 -0.86
C ALA A 6 3.42 -10.49 -1.66
N ARG A 7 4.72 -10.48 -2.00
CA ARG A 7 5.38 -9.38 -2.74
C ARG A 7 4.80 -9.18 -4.14
N ASN A 8 4.50 -10.27 -4.85
CA ASN A 8 3.85 -10.20 -6.16
C ASN A 8 2.38 -9.75 -6.06
N GLU A 9 1.75 -10.00 -4.92
CA GLU A 9 0.36 -9.63 -4.66
C GLU A 9 0.19 -8.12 -4.49
N THR A 10 1.21 -7.39 -4.01
CA THR A 10 1.14 -5.92 -3.94
C THR A 10 0.91 -5.32 -5.31
N VAL A 11 1.68 -5.78 -6.29
CA VAL A 11 1.61 -5.33 -7.68
C VAL A 11 0.27 -5.70 -8.30
N ARG A 12 -0.13 -6.98 -8.19
CA ARG A 12 -1.38 -7.48 -8.77
C ARG A 12 -2.58 -6.73 -8.21
N THR A 13 -2.66 -6.61 -6.90
CA THR A 13 -3.77 -5.92 -6.22
C THR A 13 -3.80 -4.44 -6.58
N ALA A 14 -2.66 -3.76 -6.65
CA ALA A 14 -2.63 -2.36 -7.07
C ALA A 14 -3.19 -2.16 -8.48
N PHE A 15 -2.77 -2.97 -9.47
CA PHE A 15 -3.32 -2.88 -10.82
C PHE A 15 -4.80 -3.26 -10.88
N THR A 16 -5.24 -4.31 -10.17
CA THR A 16 -6.66 -4.66 -10.10
C THR A 16 -7.51 -3.52 -9.55
N LEU A 17 -7.03 -2.81 -8.52
CA LEU A 17 -7.74 -1.65 -7.96
C LEU A 17 -7.77 -0.47 -8.95
N ILE A 18 -6.68 -0.23 -9.67
CA ILE A 18 -6.63 0.80 -10.74
C ILE A 18 -7.64 0.48 -11.84
N ASP A 19 -7.64 -0.75 -12.34
CA ASP A 19 -8.55 -1.19 -13.40
C ASP A 19 -10.01 -1.11 -12.94
N LEU A 20 -10.29 -1.54 -11.71
CA LEU A 20 -11.62 -1.42 -11.12
C LEU A 20 -12.06 0.04 -11.01
N ALA A 21 -11.17 0.94 -10.59
CA ALA A 21 -11.46 2.36 -10.49
C ALA A 21 -11.69 2.99 -11.88
N LYS A 22 -10.91 2.60 -12.90
CA LYS A 22 -11.09 3.04 -14.29
C LYS A 22 -12.43 2.57 -14.85
N ASN A 23 -12.75 1.29 -14.70
CA ASN A 23 -14.00 0.69 -15.20
C ASN A 23 -15.24 1.30 -14.54
N ARG A 24 -15.11 1.77 -13.29
CA ARG A 24 -16.20 2.45 -12.56
C ARG A 24 -16.22 3.98 -12.78
N GLY A 25 -15.32 4.54 -13.57
CA GLY A 25 -15.20 5.99 -13.79
C GLY A 25 -14.70 6.79 -12.57
N ASN A 26 -14.13 6.11 -11.57
CA ASN A 26 -13.73 6.68 -10.27
C ASN A 26 -12.22 6.97 -10.17
N ILE A 27 -11.45 6.75 -11.24
CA ILE A 27 -9.98 6.91 -11.21
C ILE A 27 -9.54 8.33 -10.83
N SER A 28 -10.34 9.35 -11.18
CA SER A 28 -10.09 10.75 -10.83
C SER A 28 -10.07 11.00 -9.32
N LEU A 29 -10.75 10.17 -8.52
CA LEU A 29 -10.75 10.27 -7.05
C LEU A 29 -9.39 9.92 -6.44
N PHE A 30 -8.59 9.12 -7.17
CA PHE A 30 -7.29 8.64 -6.71
C PHE A 30 -6.12 9.35 -7.36
N ALA A 31 -6.33 9.98 -8.52
CA ALA A 31 -5.29 10.59 -9.32
C ALA A 31 -4.38 11.51 -8.50
N ALA A 32 -3.06 11.35 -8.68
CA ALA A 32 -2.08 12.20 -8.03
C ALA A 32 -2.24 13.66 -8.48
N GLU A 33 -2.23 14.60 -7.52
CA GLU A 33 -2.21 16.04 -7.82
C GLU A 33 -1.02 16.40 -8.72
N GLN A 34 0.13 15.75 -8.48
CA GLN A 34 1.29 15.84 -9.33
C GLN A 34 1.48 14.54 -10.12
N LYS A 35 1.00 14.52 -11.37
CA LYS A 35 1.10 13.32 -12.24
C LYS A 35 2.52 12.96 -12.69
N LYS A 36 3.48 13.89 -12.55
CA LYS A 36 4.88 13.69 -12.98
C LYS A 36 5.84 14.10 -11.88
N SER A 37 6.60 13.14 -11.38
CA SER A 37 7.78 13.37 -10.54
C SER A 37 9.04 12.96 -11.28
N ARG A 38 10.04 13.85 -11.30
CA ARG A 38 11.37 13.56 -11.86
C ARG A 38 12.11 12.46 -11.08
N GLN A 39 11.78 12.28 -9.81
CA GLN A 39 12.37 11.23 -8.98
C GLN A 39 11.74 9.87 -9.31
N ILE A 40 10.41 9.83 -9.45
CA ILE A 40 9.69 8.62 -9.88
C ILE A 40 10.10 8.22 -11.30
N SER A 41 10.21 9.16 -12.24
CA SER A 41 10.60 8.84 -13.61
C SER A 41 11.99 8.22 -13.74
N LYS A 42 12.89 8.52 -12.80
CA LYS A 42 14.24 7.93 -12.71
C LYS A 42 14.27 6.57 -12.00
N SER A 43 13.21 6.16 -11.33
CA SER A 43 13.14 4.85 -10.69
C SER A 43 13.36 3.74 -11.73
N ARG A 44 14.03 2.66 -11.33
CA ARG A 44 14.17 1.45 -12.18
C ARG A 44 12.92 0.55 -12.10
N ASN A 45 12.03 0.79 -11.14
CA ASN A 45 10.79 0.04 -11.00
C ASN A 45 9.76 0.55 -12.02
N LYS A 46 9.47 -0.26 -13.04
CA LYS A 46 8.49 0.07 -14.09
C LYS A 46 7.08 0.19 -13.53
N GLN A 47 6.70 -0.71 -12.63
CA GLN A 47 5.38 -0.76 -12.01
C GLN A 47 5.11 0.49 -11.17
N LEU A 48 6.12 0.96 -10.42
CA LEU A 48 6.01 2.20 -9.65
C LEU A 48 5.75 3.41 -10.56
N ARG A 49 6.43 3.51 -11.70
CA ARG A 49 6.23 4.61 -12.66
C ARG A 49 4.82 4.61 -13.26
N GLU A 50 4.28 3.43 -13.54
CA GLU A 50 2.95 3.26 -14.12
C GLU A 50 1.84 3.60 -13.12
N MET A 51 1.97 3.16 -11.86
CA MET A 51 0.94 3.35 -10.84
C MET A 51 0.90 4.78 -10.28
N PHE A 52 2.05 5.46 -10.23
CA PHE A 52 2.16 6.77 -9.58
C PHE A 52 1.25 7.83 -10.21
N ALA A 53 1.14 7.85 -11.55
CA ALA A 53 0.30 8.81 -12.26
C ALA A 53 -1.19 8.66 -11.92
N GLU A 54 -1.60 7.44 -11.54
CA GLU A 54 -2.96 7.10 -11.11
C GLU A 54 -3.17 7.32 -9.59
N GLY A 55 -2.11 7.74 -8.87
CA GLY A 55 -2.11 7.94 -7.42
C GLY A 55 -2.04 6.66 -6.58
N PHE A 56 -1.51 5.59 -7.18
CA PHE A 56 -1.28 4.32 -6.51
C PHE A 56 0.21 4.06 -6.30
N GLY A 57 0.53 3.26 -5.29
CA GLY A 57 1.89 2.82 -4.99
C GLY A 57 1.93 1.44 -4.36
N ILE A 58 3.12 0.85 -4.36
CA ILE A 58 3.39 -0.44 -3.71
C ILE A 58 4.53 -0.31 -2.70
N HIS A 59 4.52 -1.15 -1.66
CA HIS A 59 5.65 -1.26 -0.72
C HIS A 59 5.84 -2.69 -0.24
N HIS A 60 7.03 -3.23 -0.49
CA HIS A 60 7.44 -4.53 0.07
C HIS A 60 8.97 -4.61 0.18
N ALA A 61 9.46 -5.58 0.96
CA ALA A 61 10.90 -5.76 1.21
C ALA A 61 11.75 -6.06 -0.04
N GLY A 62 11.12 -6.42 -1.16
CA GLY A 62 11.81 -6.67 -2.44
C GLY A 62 12.10 -5.41 -3.25
N MET A 63 11.60 -4.24 -2.85
CA MET A 63 11.87 -2.98 -3.52
C MET A 63 13.22 -2.39 -3.09
N LEU A 64 13.86 -1.66 -4.01
CA LEU A 64 15.03 -0.86 -3.69
C LEU A 64 14.70 0.12 -2.56
N ARG A 65 15.63 0.32 -1.63
CA ARG A 65 15.45 1.25 -0.50
C ARG A 65 15.07 2.65 -0.97
N GLN A 66 15.68 3.11 -2.06
CA GLN A 66 15.36 4.41 -2.67
C GLN A 66 13.88 4.49 -3.10
N ASP A 67 13.35 3.45 -3.76
CA ASP A 67 11.95 3.42 -4.17
C ASP A 67 11.00 3.35 -2.97
N ARG A 68 11.34 2.58 -1.92
CA ARG A 68 10.56 2.53 -0.68
C ARG A 68 10.45 3.91 -0.03
N ASN A 69 11.58 4.60 0.13
CA ASN A 69 11.61 5.95 0.70
C ASN A 69 10.80 6.95 -0.15
N LEU A 70 10.85 6.85 -1.48
CA LEU A 70 10.06 7.69 -2.37
C LEU A 70 8.56 7.44 -2.19
N VAL A 71 8.14 6.17 -2.15
CA VAL A 71 6.73 5.81 -1.96
C VAL A 71 6.22 6.26 -0.60
N GLU A 72 6.98 6.05 0.48
CA GLU A 72 6.62 6.51 1.82
C GLU A 72 6.43 8.02 1.86
N ARG A 73 7.37 8.77 1.28
CA ARG A 73 7.29 10.24 1.18
C ARG A 73 6.08 10.70 0.36
N TYR A 74 5.88 10.14 -0.82
CA TYR A 74 4.77 10.57 -1.68
C TYR A 74 3.41 10.15 -1.13
N PHE A 75 3.34 9.10 -0.31
CA PHE A 75 2.13 8.74 0.43
C PHE A 75 1.86 9.72 1.56
N SER A 76 2.87 10.11 2.36
CA SER A 76 2.69 11.09 3.44
C SER A 76 2.37 12.49 2.92
N GLU A 77 2.92 12.88 1.78
CA GLU A 77 2.59 14.13 1.06
C GLU A 77 1.22 14.07 0.35
N GLY A 78 0.56 12.91 0.32
CA GLY A 78 -0.78 12.75 -0.26
C GLY A 78 -0.81 12.64 -1.78
N HIS A 79 0.33 12.51 -2.45
CA HIS A 79 0.42 12.25 -3.90
C HIS A 79 0.04 10.81 -4.25
N ILE A 80 0.34 9.87 -3.36
CA ILE A 80 -0.18 8.48 -3.44
C ILE A 80 -1.37 8.39 -2.49
N LYS A 81 -2.57 8.15 -3.02
CA LYS A 81 -3.79 7.99 -2.23
C LYS A 81 -3.98 6.56 -1.77
N VAL A 82 -3.55 5.58 -2.57
CA VAL A 82 -3.66 4.15 -2.27
C VAL A 82 -2.30 3.49 -2.28
N LEU A 83 -1.88 2.99 -1.12
CA LEU A 83 -0.65 2.22 -0.96
C LEU A 83 -0.98 0.76 -0.65
N VAL A 84 -0.53 -0.14 -1.52
CA VAL A 84 -0.62 -1.60 -1.32
C VAL A 84 0.70 -2.14 -0.79
N CYS A 85 0.68 -2.85 0.33
CA CYS A 85 1.92 -3.20 1.03
C CYS A 85 1.86 -4.56 1.72
N THR A 86 3.03 -5.14 2.01
CA THR A 86 3.11 -6.34 2.85
C THR A 86 3.06 -5.99 4.34
N ALA A 87 2.60 -6.94 5.18
CA ALA A 87 2.47 -6.77 6.64
C ALA A 87 3.72 -6.22 7.33
N THR A 88 4.91 -6.46 6.78
CA THR A 88 6.18 -5.89 7.27
C THR A 88 6.18 -4.36 7.37
N LEU A 89 5.38 -3.65 6.57
CA LEU A 89 5.27 -2.18 6.67
C LEU A 89 4.63 -1.74 7.99
N ALA A 90 3.79 -2.58 8.59
CA ALA A 90 3.18 -2.29 9.88
C ALA A 90 4.23 -2.20 11.00
N TRP A 91 5.44 -2.69 10.76
CA TRP A 91 6.57 -2.68 11.67
C TRP A 91 7.64 -1.69 11.21
N GLY A 92 7.97 -0.69 12.03
CA GLY A 92 9.20 0.09 11.87
C GLY A 92 9.12 1.36 10.99
N VAL A 93 7.94 1.79 10.54
CA VAL A 93 7.75 3.12 9.93
C VAL A 93 6.53 3.82 10.52
N ASN A 94 6.60 5.15 10.68
CA ASN A 94 5.46 5.96 11.11
C ASN A 94 4.73 6.51 9.87
N LEU A 95 3.87 5.67 9.27
CA LEU A 95 3.11 6.02 8.08
C LEU A 95 1.62 5.73 8.30
N PRO A 96 0.86 6.65 8.93
CA PRO A 96 -0.57 6.46 9.17
C PRO A 96 -1.39 6.64 7.90
N ALA A 97 -2.56 6.01 7.84
CA ALA A 97 -3.51 6.12 6.75
C ALA A 97 -4.93 6.29 7.29
N HIS A 98 -5.78 7.06 6.61
CA HIS A 98 -7.17 7.22 7.04
C HIS A 98 -7.92 5.88 7.14
N ALA A 99 -7.75 5.03 6.13
CA ALA A 99 -8.33 3.71 6.07
C ALA A 99 -7.26 2.63 5.85
N VAL A 100 -7.45 1.48 6.47
CA VAL A 100 -6.62 0.28 6.36
C VAL A 100 -7.51 -0.91 6.01
N ILE A 101 -7.07 -1.68 5.02
CA ILE A 101 -7.74 -2.90 4.56
C ILE A 101 -6.74 -4.06 4.66
N ILE A 102 -7.11 -5.17 5.26
CA ILE A 102 -6.36 -6.43 5.23
C ILE A 102 -7.02 -7.31 4.16
N LYS A 103 -6.30 -7.64 3.09
CA LYS A 103 -6.82 -8.50 2.02
C LYS A 103 -6.48 -9.96 2.34
N GLY A 104 -7.44 -10.64 2.94
CA GLY A 104 -7.32 -12.05 3.34
C GLY A 104 -6.53 -12.21 4.64
N THR A 105 -6.68 -13.36 5.29
CA THR A 105 -6.10 -13.63 6.62
C THR A 105 -5.14 -14.80 6.64
N GLN A 106 -4.88 -15.43 5.49
CA GLN A 106 -4.04 -16.61 5.41
C GLN A 106 -2.68 -16.29 4.78
N ILE A 107 -1.61 -16.68 5.46
CA ILE A 107 -0.23 -16.57 5.00
C ILE A 107 0.35 -17.97 4.81
N TYR A 108 1.14 -18.16 3.76
CA TYR A 108 1.85 -19.42 3.55
C TYR A 108 3.07 -19.52 4.47
N ASP A 109 3.09 -20.52 5.35
CA ASP A 109 4.25 -20.86 6.19
C ASP A 109 5.09 -21.94 5.49
N ALA A 110 6.25 -21.54 4.98
CA ALA A 110 7.16 -22.44 4.28
C ALA A 110 7.75 -23.54 5.18
N LYS A 111 7.83 -23.34 6.50
CA LYS A 111 8.33 -24.36 7.44
C LYS A 111 7.27 -25.43 7.69
N ARG A 112 5.99 -25.04 7.72
CA ARG A 112 4.85 -25.95 7.91
C ARG A 112 4.29 -26.51 6.60
N GLY A 113 4.71 -25.96 5.45
CA GLY A 113 4.21 -26.35 4.13
C GLY A 113 2.71 -26.11 3.94
N SER A 114 2.12 -25.18 4.71
CA SER A 114 0.68 -24.96 4.77
C SER A 114 0.34 -23.49 4.99
N PHE A 115 -0.90 -23.13 4.68
CA PHE A 115 -1.44 -21.82 5.03
C PHE A 115 -1.80 -21.78 6.52
N VAL A 116 -1.40 -20.70 7.17
CA VAL A 116 -1.70 -20.40 8.56
C VAL A 116 -2.38 -19.04 8.65
N ASP A 117 -3.14 -18.83 9.72
CA ASP A 117 -3.78 -17.55 9.95
C ASP A 117 -2.76 -16.48 10.34
N LEU A 118 -3.05 -15.25 9.92
CA LEU A 118 -2.33 -14.03 10.29
C LEU A 118 -2.39 -13.87 11.81
N GLY A 119 -1.23 -13.70 12.44
CA GLY A 119 -1.13 -13.53 13.88
C GLY A 119 -1.93 -12.31 14.36
N ILE A 120 -2.59 -12.43 15.51
CA ILE A 120 -3.38 -11.33 16.09
C ILE A 120 -2.53 -10.06 16.29
N LEU A 121 -1.26 -10.20 16.62
CA LEU A 121 -0.33 -9.07 16.76
C LEU A 121 -0.13 -8.34 15.43
N ASP A 122 -0.01 -9.06 14.32
CA ASP A 122 0.12 -8.43 13.00
C ASP A 122 -1.17 -7.70 12.61
N VAL A 123 -2.34 -8.29 12.88
CA VAL A 123 -3.64 -7.63 12.69
C VAL A 123 -3.71 -6.33 13.50
N MET A 124 -3.36 -6.37 14.78
CA MET A 124 -3.37 -5.20 15.65
C MET A 124 -2.39 -4.12 15.17
N GLN A 125 -1.19 -4.49 14.73
CA GLN A 125 -0.21 -3.53 14.21
C GLN A 125 -0.68 -2.89 12.90
N ILE A 126 -1.31 -3.68 12.02
CA ILE A 126 -1.89 -3.18 10.78
C ILE A 126 -3.01 -2.19 11.07
N PHE A 127 -3.96 -2.55 11.94
CA PHE A 127 -5.06 -1.66 12.33
C PHE A 127 -4.58 -0.43 13.11
N GLY A 128 -3.47 -0.52 13.84
CA GLY A 128 -2.81 0.64 14.45
C GLY A 128 -2.34 1.71 13.46
N ARG A 129 -2.36 1.41 12.15
CA ARG A 129 -2.09 2.39 11.07
C ARG A 129 -3.34 3.12 10.60
N ALA A 130 -4.54 2.70 11.03
CA ALA A 130 -5.79 3.35 10.68
C ALA A 130 -6.00 4.62 11.52
N GLY A 131 -6.34 5.71 10.84
CA GLY A 131 -6.46 7.03 11.42
C GLY A 131 -5.15 7.82 11.32
N ARG A 132 -5.28 9.14 11.06
CA ARG A 132 -4.16 10.08 11.03
C ARG A 132 -4.31 11.06 12.18
N PRO A 133 -3.62 10.85 13.31
CA PRO A 133 -3.64 11.80 14.42
C PRO A 133 -3.31 13.19 13.91
N GLN A 134 -4.02 14.22 14.41
CA GLN A 134 -3.95 15.63 13.98
C GLN A 134 -4.66 15.96 12.65
N PHE A 135 -5.00 14.98 11.81
CA PHE A 135 -5.70 15.22 10.53
C PHE A 135 -7.12 14.68 10.51
N ASP A 136 -7.36 13.52 11.14
CA ASP A 136 -8.66 12.85 11.14
C ASP A 136 -9.19 12.70 12.57
N THR A 137 -10.51 12.77 12.74
CA THR A 137 -11.19 12.48 14.03
C THR A 137 -11.48 10.99 14.22
N PHE A 138 -11.39 10.20 13.15
CA PHE A 138 -11.59 8.74 13.13
C PHE A 138 -10.81 8.11 11.98
N GLY A 139 -10.64 6.79 12.04
CA GLY A 139 -10.05 5.98 10.97
C GLY A 139 -10.87 4.72 10.73
N HIS A 140 -10.65 4.07 9.59
CA HIS A 140 -11.38 2.85 9.22
C HIS A 140 -10.43 1.66 9.13
N GLY A 141 -10.82 0.54 9.74
CA GLY A 141 -10.17 -0.76 9.59
C GLY A 141 -11.15 -1.77 8.99
N THR A 142 -10.71 -2.55 8.00
CA THR A 142 -11.50 -3.63 7.42
C THR A 142 -10.59 -4.84 7.16
N ILE A 143 -11.11 -6.04 7.37
CA ILE A 143 -10.44 -7.33 7.15
C ILE A 143 -11.33 -8.24 6.32
#